data_AF-A0A950B047-F1
#
_entry.id   AF-A0A950B047-F1
#
_cell.length_a   1.000
_cell.length_b   1.000
_cell.length_c   1.000
_cell.angle_alpha   90.00
_cell.angle_beta   90.00
_cell.angle_gamma   90.00
#
_symmetry.space_group_name_H-M   'P 1'
#
loop_
_entity.id
_entity.type
_entity.pdbx_description
1 polymer ?
#
loop_
_entity_poly.entity_id
_entity_poly.type
_entity_poly.pdbx_seq_one_letter_code
_entity_poly.pdbx_strand_id
1 'polypeptide(L)' 'KNDPRVIKPESDDIVAAVKKNGVLVEYVVFDDEGHGFTKKRNQIEGYRAVLDFLDRHLKGARTERAAP' A
#
# COMPACT_ATOMS: atom_id res chain seq x y z
N LYS A 1 0.95 -0.16 16.09
CA LYS A 1 1.15 -0.09 17.56
C LYS A 1 2.54 -0.58 17.99
N ASN A 2 3.19 -1.44 17.20
CA ASN A 2 4.50 -2.04 17.54
C ASN A 2 5.67 -1.50 16.69
N ASP A 3 5.42 -0.62 15.71
CA ASP A 3 6.49 0.07 14.99
C ASP A 3 6.89 1.33 15.79
N PRO A 4 8.13 1.39 16.32
CA PRO A 4 8.60 2.53 17.10
C PRO A 4 9.09 3.70 16.24
N ARG A 5 9.23 3.53 14.91
CA ARG A 5 9.75 4.55 13.99
C ARG A 5 8.65 5.28 13.25
N VAL A 6 7.56 4.60 12.92
CA VAL A 6 6.38 5.19 12.28
C VAL A 6 5.14 4.71 13.01
N ILE A 7 4.45 5.63 13.68
CA ILE A 7 3.28 5.27 14.46
C ILE A 7 2.05 5.19 13.56
N LYS A 8 1.18 4.19 13.80
CA LYS A 8 -0.06 3.99 13.03
C LYS A 8 -0.91 5.27 12.85
N PRO A 9 -1.07 6.16 13.86
CA PRO A 9 -1.81 7.41 13.68
C PRO A 9 -1.31 8.28 12.53
N GLU A 10 0.00 8.36 12.28
CA GLU A 10 0.54 9.15 11.16
C GLU A 10 0.11 8.58 9.81
N SER A 11 0.08 7.25 9.69
CA SER A 11 -0.43 6.58 8.49
C SER A 11 -1.94 6.78 8.35
N ASP A 12 -2.69 6.72 9.46
CA ASP A 12 -4.14 6.94 9.47
C ASP A 12 -4.49 8.37 8.99
N ASP A 13 -3.73 9.38 9.43
CA ASP A 13 -3.91 10.78 9.01
C ASP A 13 -3.70 10.97 7.50
N ILE A 14 -2.65 10.34 6.95
CA ILE A 14 -2.40 10.35 5.50
C ILE A 14 -3.56 9.68 4.75
N VAL A 15 -3.99 8.50 5.19
CA VAL A 15 -5.10 7.77 4.54
C VAL A 15 -6.39 8.60 4.58
N ALA A 16 -6.68 9.27 5.70
CA ALA A 16 -7.83 10.16 5.82
C ALA A 16 -7.75 11.33 4.84
N ALA A 17 -6.58 11.98 4.71
CA ALA A 17 -6.37 13.07 3.76
C ALA A 17 -6.52 12.61 2.30
N VAL A 18 -5.95 11.45 1.94
CA VAL A 18 -6.03 10.88 0.59
C VAL A 18 -7.49 10.53 0.24
N LYS A 19 -8.23 9.91 1.16
CA LYS A 19 -9.67 9.62 0.99
C LYS A 19 -10.50 10.90 0.85
N LYS A 20 -10.21 11.93 1.66
CA LYS A 20 -10.90 13.23 1.59
C LYS A 20 -10.72 13.90 0.22
N ASN A 21 -9.56 13.70 -0.41
CA ASN A 21 -9.27 14.22 -1.75
C ASN A 21 -9.83 13.35 -2.89
N GLY A 22 -10.59 12.29 -2.58
CA GLY A 22 -11.16 11.39 -3.58
C GLY A 22 -10.11 10.54 -4.32
N VAL A 23 -8.89 10.48 -3.81
CA VAL A 23 -7.81 9.68 -4.39
C VAL A 23 -7.92 8.26 -3.85
N LEU A 24 -7.73 7.29 -4.74
CA LEU A 24 -7.79 5.88 -4.38
C LEU A 24 -6.62 5.51 -3.48
N VAL A 25 -6.92 4.88 -2.35
CA VAL A 25 -5.94 4.41 -1.37
C VAL A 25 -6.35 3.06 -0.81
N GLU A 26 -5.40 2.15 -0.74
CA GLU A 26 -5.53 0.87 -0.06
C GLU A 26 -4.63 0.88 1.17
N TYR A 27 -5.19 0.46 2.31
CA TYR A 27 -4.51 0.52 3.59
C TYR A 27 -4.62 -0.82 4.29
N VAL A 28 -3.47 -1.46 4.49
CA VAL A 28 -3.33 -2.78 5.12
C VAL A 28 -2.49 -2.61 6.37
N VAL A 29 -2.98 -3.11 7.50
CA VAL A 29 -2.30 -3.03 8.79
C VAL A 29 -2.12 -4.43 9.34
N PHE A 30 -0.88 -4.78 9.66
CA PHE A 30 -0.54 -6.03 10.34
C PHE A 30 -0.28 -5.73 11.81
N ASP A 31 -1.27 -6.01 12.67
CA ASP A 31 -1.18 -5.71 14.11
C ASP A 31 -0.09 -6.53 14.84
N ASP A 32 0.38 -7.60 14.21
CA ASP A 32 1.39 -8.53 14.70
C ASP A 32 2.81 -8.28 14.15
N GLU A 33 3.03 -7.14 13.48
CA GLU A 33 4.32 -6.68 12.95
C GLU A 33 4.76 -5.34 13.58
N GLY A 34 6.07 -5.08 13.53
CA GLY A 34 6.71 -3.84 13.94
C GLY A 34 7.22 -3.03 12.74
N HIS A 35 8.49 -2.60 12.77
CA HIS A 35 9.10 -1.88 11.65
C HIS A 35 9.61 -2.83 10.56
N GLY A 36 8.76 -3.10 9.58
CA GLY A 36 9.01 -4.04 8.50
C GLY A 36 8.45 -5.45 8.79
N PHE A 37 8.47 -6.31 7.76
CA PHE A 37 7.93 -7.66 7.86
C PHE A 37 8.93 -8.62 8.51
N THR A 38 8.54 -9.22 9.64
CA THR A 38 9.27 -10.32 10.27
C THR A 38 8.68 -11.67 9.86
N LYS A 39 7.36 -11.75 9.67
CA LYS A 39 6.66 -12.98 9.29
C LYS A 39 6.56 -13.10 7.78
N LYS A 40 6.96 -14.27 7.26
CA LYS A 40 6.91 -14.55 5.82
C LYS A 40 5.50 -14.43 5.24
N ARG A 41 4.49 -14.83 6.02
CA ARG A 41 3.07 -14.72 5.64
C ARG A 41 2.68 -13.27 5.37
N ASN A 42 2.97 -12.37 6.31
CA ASN A 42 2.64 -10.95 6.20
C ASN A 42 3.42 -10.29 5.06
N GLN A 43 4.69 -10.67 4.88
CA GLN A 43 5.48 -10.24 3.73
C GLN A 43 4.82 -10.62 2.39
N ILE A 44 4.39 -11.88 2.25
CA ILE A 44 3.73 -12.36 1.02
C ILE A 44 2.42 -11.61 0.79
N GLU A 45 1.62 -11.42 1.84
CA GLU A 45 0.34 -10.71 1.76
C GLU A 45 0.54 -9.24 1.36
N GLY A 46 1.49 -8.55 1.99
CA GLY A 46 1.84 -7.17 1.65
C GLY A 46 2.29 -7.02 0.19
N TYR A 47 3.19 -7.89 -0.28
CA TYR A 47 3.65 -7.81 -1.68
C TYR A 47 2.56 -8.21 -2.69
N ARG A 48 1.64 -9.11 -2.34
CA ARG A 48 0.48 -9.42 -3.20
C ARG A 48 -0.45 -8.22 -3.33
N ALA A 49 -0.77 -7.54 -2.22
CA ALA A 49 -1.59 -6.33 -2.26
C ALA A 49 -0.95 -5.24 -3.15
N VAL A 50 0.38 -5.06 -3.05
CA VAL A 50 1.12 -4.14 -3.92
C VAL A 50 1.01 -4.56 -5.39
N LEU A 51 1.22 -5.85 -5.70
CA LEU A 51 1.11 -6.36 -7.07
C LEU A 51 -0.30 -6.14 -7.63
N ASP A 52 -1.35 -6.50 -6.89
CA ASP A 52 -2.74 -6.39 -7.32
C ASP A 52 -3.17 -4.93 -7.52
N PHE A 53 -2.66 -4.01 -6.70
CA PHE A 53 -2.86 -2.58 -6.89
C PHE A 53 -2.22 -2.08 -8.18
N LEU A 54 -0.92 -2.37 -8.38
CA LEU A 54 -0.20 -1.95 -9.58
C LEU A 54 -0.79 -2.60 -10.83
N ASP A 55 -1.22 -3.85 -10.75
CA ASP A 55 -1.88 -4.56 -11.83
C ASP A 55 -3.18 -3.87 -12.25
N ARG A 56 -4.03 -3.48 -11.28
CA ARG A 56 -5.28 -2.77 -11.58
C ARG A 56 -5.05 -1.39 -12.17
N HIS A 57 -4.02 -0.67 -11.74
CA HIS A 57 -3.84 0.74 -12.08
C HIS A 57 -2.78 1.02 -13.15
N LEU A 58 -1.89 0.07 -13.46
CA LEU A 58 -0.80 0.26 -14.43
C LEU A 58 -0.83 -0.72 -15.61
N LYS A 59 -1.52 -1.88 -15.54
CA LYS A 59 -1.55 -2.82 -16.69
C LYS A 59 -2.18 -2.22 -17.96
N GLY A 60 -2.99 -1.17 -17.85
CA GLY A 60 -3.56 -0.42 -18.99
C GLY A 60 -2.66 0.70 -19.54
N ALA A 61 -1.58 1.09 -18.86
CA ALA A 61 -0.74 2.23 -19.28
C ALA A 61 0.24 1.91 -20.42
N ARG A 62 0.36 0.63 -20.82
CA ARG A 62 1.29 0.17 -21.88
C ARG A 62 0.68 0.19 -23.29
N THR A 63 -0.56 0.62 -23.50
CA THR A 63 -1.22 0.57 -24.82
C THR A 63 -1.34 1.92 -25.56
N GLU A 64 -0.80 3.02 -25.05
CA GLU A 64 -0.92 4.33 -25.75
C GLU A 64 0.39 5.13 -25.91
N ARG A 65 1.53 4.66 -25.39
CA ARG A 65 2.81 5.40 -25.49
C ARG A 65 3.99 4.60 -26.05
N ALA A 66 3.70 3.63 -26.93
CA ALA A 66 4.72 2.97 -27.74
C ALA A 66 4.31 2.99 -29.23
N ALA A 67 4.24 4.19 -29.81
CA ALA A 67 4.43 4.46 -31.24
C ALA A 67 5.07 5.86 -31.33
N PRO A 68 6.30 5.95 -31.82
CA PRO A 68 6.50 6.20 -33.25
C PRO A 68 7.25 5.08 -33.99
#